data_AF-A0A147GSP0-F1
#
_entry.id   AF-A0A147GSP0-F1
#
_cell.length_a   1.000
_cell.length_b   1.000
_cell.length_c   1.000
_cell.angle_alpha   90.00
_cell.angle_beta   90.00
_cell.angle_gamma   90.00
#
_symmetry.space_group_name_H-M   'P 1'
#
loop_
_entity.id
_entity.type
_entity.pdbx_description
1 polymer ?
#
loop_
_entity_poly.entity_id
_entity_poly.type
_entity_poly.pdbx_seq_one_letter_code
_entity_poly.pdbx_strand_id
1 'polypeptide(L)'
;HRLPGQPGWPLPYLGYAPGAYLGGVVDQLLKASSVPIHLDRVYETDMAEGLKVMALEGHGIAFLPQSAVRNEVRARKLVSANGPDMAPLEATMEIRAYRERPAAPARGEAGTAPKRAADLLWGYLSSAAAALE
;
A
#
# COMPACT_ATOMS: atom_id res chain seq x y z
N HIS A 1 -4.44 2.95 19.69
CA HIS A 1 -5.04 1.59 19.67
C HIS A 1 -3.94 0.54 19.59
N ARG A 2 -4.18 -0.71 20.04
CA ARG A 2 -3.18 -1.80 20.02
C ARG A 2 -3.88 -3.13 19.69
N LEU A 3 -3.33 -3.88 18.75
CA LEU A 3 -3.79 -5.23 18.39
C LEU A 3 -3.58 -6.24 19.53
N PRO A 4 -4.36 -7.34 19.60
CA PRO A 4 -5.35 -7.81 18.62
C PRO A 4 -6.79 -7.33 18.83
N GLY A 5 -7.08 -6.50 19.84
CA GLY A 5 -8.46 -6.19 20.25
C GLY A 5 -9.09 -7.35 21.03
N GLN A 6 -10.39 -7.25 21.37
CA GLN A 6 -11.10 -8.31 22.09
C GLN A 6 -12.48 -8.61 21.45
N PRO A 7 -13.03 -9.83 21.60
CA PRO A 7 -14.30 -10.21 20.99
C PRO A 7 -15.48 -9.29 21.34
N GLY A 8 -15.52 -8.79 22.58
CA GLY A 8 -16.56 -7.85 23.03
C GLY A 8 -16.20 -6.37 22.85
N TRP A 9 -14.96 -6.09 22.45
CA TRP A 9 -14.47 -4.72 22.22
C TRP A 9 -13.52 -4.71 21.02
N PRO A 10 -14.08 -4.86 19.80
CA PRO A 10 -13.29 -4.81 18.59
C PRO A 10 -12.69 -3.41 18.40
N LEU A 11 -11.53 -3.34 17.76
CA LEU A 11 -10.87 -2.07 17.52
C LEU A 11 -11.42 -1.41 16.25
N PRO A 12 -11.60 -0.08 16.23
CA PRO A 12 -12.04 0.62 15.04
C PRO A 12 -11.00 0.47 13.93
N TYR A 13 -11.44 -0.05 12.79
CA TYR A 13 -10.63 -0.40 11.64
C TYR A 13 -11.00 0.46 10.43
N LEU A 14 -9.97 1.12 9.91
CA LEU A 14 -10.00 1.91 8.69
C LEU A 14 -9.46 0.99 7.58
N GLY A 15 -10.37 0.36 6.85
CA GLY A 15 -10.05 -0.72 5.92
C GLY A 15 -10.03 -0.29 4.46
N TYR A 16 -9.34 -1.05 3.63
CA TYR A 16 -9.52 -0.90 2.18
C TYR A 16 -10.92 -1.36 1.77
N ALA A 17 -11.49 -0.71 0.74
CA ALA A 17 -12.81 -1.13 0.24
C ALA A 17 -12.73 -2.49 -0.48
N PRO A 18 -13.86 -3.21 -0.60
CA PRO A 18 -13.90 -4.48 -1.31
C PRO A 18 -13.42 -4.34 -2.76
N GLY A 19 -12.41 -5.12 -3.15
CA GLY A 19 -11.84 -5.09 -4.52
C GLY A 19 -10.54 -4.32 -4.65
N ALA A 20 -10.16 -3.51 -3.66
CA ALA A 20 -8.82 -2.93 -3.60
C ALA A 20 -7.76 -4.02 -3.40
N TYR A 21 -6.71 -4.01 -4.22
CA TYR A 21 -5.62 -5.02 -4.14
C TYR A 21 -5.04 -5.13 -2.73
N LEU A 22 -4.77 -3.97 -2.09
CA LEU A 22 -4.22 -3.94 -0.73
C LEU A 22 -5.20 -4.51 0.31
N GLY A 23 -6.51 -4.43 0.08
CA GLY A 23 -7.50 -5.10 0.92
C GLY A 23 -7.28 -6.61 0.96
N GLY A 24 -7.07 -7.23 -0.20
CA GLY A 24 -6.78 -8.67 -0.29
C GLY A 24 -5.48 -9.07 0.42
N VAL A 25 -4.43 -8.25 0.31
CA VAL A 25 -3.16 -8.47 1.02
C VAL A 25 -3.36 -8.41 2.54
N VAL A 26 -4.10 -7.40 3.02
CA VAL A 26 -4.39 -7.24 4.46
C VAL A 26 -5.25 -8.39 4.97
N ASP A 27 -6.25 -8.83 4.22
CA ASP A 27 -7.07 -9.98 4.58
C ASP A 27 -6.22 -11.26 4.72
N GLN A 28 -5.23 -11.44 3.85
CA GLN A 28 -4.30 -12.58 3.95
C GLN A 28 -3.41 -12.46 5.19
N LEU A 29 -2.89 -11.27 5.49
CA LEU A 29 -2.11 -11.03 6.72
C LEU A 29 -2.91 -11.32 7.98
N LEU A 30 -4.16 -10.83 8.04
CA LEU A 30 -5.05 -11.06 9.18
C LEU A 30 -5.38 -12.54 9.35
N LYS A 31 -5.63 -13.27 8.24
CA LYS A 31 -5.88 -14.72 8.26
C LYS A 31 -4.66 -15.54 8.66
N ALA A 32 -3.45 -15.09 8.33
CA ALA A 32 -2.20 -15.76 8.67
C ALA A 32 -1.75 -15.52 10.12
N SER A 33 -2.37 -14.56 10.82
CA SER A 33 -2.09 -14.28 12.23
C SER A 33 -2.32 -15.53 13.10
N SER A 34 -1.37 -15.82 13.99
CA SER A 34 -1.48 -16.91 14.97
C SER A 34 -2.48 -16.61 16.10
N VAL A 35 -2.90 -15.35 16.23
CA VAL A 35 -3.86 -14.88 17.24
C VAL A 35 -5.07 -14.26 16.55
N PRO A 36 -6.31 -14.55 16.99
CA PRO A 36 -7.50 -13.89 16.46
C PRO A 36 -7.44 -12.37 16.63
N ILE A 37 -7.61 -11.64 15.54
CA ILE A 37 -7.63 -10.17 15.52
C ILE A 37 -9.08 -9.69 15.41
N HIS A 38 -9.51 -8.89 16.38
CA HIS A 38 -10.88 -8.38 16.52
C HIS A 38 -10.96 -6.91 16.08
N LEU A 39 -11.52 -6.69 14.90
CA LEU A 39 -11.66 -5.40 14.26
C LEU A 39 -13.12 -5.13 13.92
N ASP A 40 -13.53 -3.87 14.03
CA ASP A 40 -14.82 -3.38 13.56
C ASP A 40 -14.58 -2.33 12.49
N ARG A 41 -15.08 -2.55 11.27
CA ARG A 41 -14.78 -1.69 10.14
C ARG A 41 -15.69 -0.47 10.16
N VAL A 42 -15.11 0.68 10.52
CA VAL A 42 -15.82 1.95 10.70
C VAL A 42 -15.66 2.91 9.52
N TYR A 43 -14.69 2.65 8.65
CA TYR A 43 -14.43 3.45 7.46
C TYR A 43 -13.79 2.60 6.36
N GLU A 44 -14.09 2.94 5.10
CA GLU A 44 -13.51 2.27 3.95
C GLU A 44 -13.19 3.21 2.79
N THR A 45 -12.09 2.93 2.08
CA THR A 45 -11.70 3.61 0.84
C THR A 45 -10.69 2.76 0.07
N ASP A 46 -10.59 2.94 -1.24
CA ASP A 46 -9.59 2.25 -2.07
C ASP A 46 -8.17 2.81 -1.90
N MET A 47 -8.05 4.05 -1.43
CA MET A 47 -6.78 4.78 -1.39
C MET A 47 -6.16 4.78 0.00
N ALA A 48 -4.90 4.33 0.10
CA ALA A 48 -4.15 4.34 1.36
C ALA A 48 -4.03 5.74 1.99
N GLU A 49 -3.99 6.79 1.17
CA GLU A 49 -3.90 8.18 1.64
C GLU A 49 -5.13 8.59 2.47
N GLY A 50 -6.33 8.19 2.04
CA GLY A 50 -7.56 8.47 2.79
C GLY A 50 -7.55 7.78 4.16
N LEU A 51 -7.10 6.52 4.21
CA LEU A 51 -6.92 5.79 5.47
C LEU A 51 -5.88 6.45 6.38
N LYS A 52 -4.77 6.94 5.82
CA LYS A 52 -3.72 7.65 6.58
C LYS A 52 -4.26 8.91 7.25
N VAL A 53 -5.03 9.73 6.53
CA VAL A 53 -5.64 10.95 7.09
C VAL A 53 -6.54 10.59 8.27
N MET A 54 -7.42 9.61 8.10
CA MET A 54 -8.32 9.18 9.17
C MET A 54 -7.57 8.60 10.39
N ALA A 55 -6.47 7.87 10.15
CA ALA A 55 -5.61 7.33 11.21
C ALA A 55 -4.88 8.43 11.99
N LEU A 56 -4.38 9.47 11.29
CA LEU A 56 -3.72 10.63 11.91
C LEU A 56 -4.67 11.42 12.80
N GLU A 57 -5.94 11.51 12.41
CA GLU A 57 -7.02 12.11 13.20
C GLU A 57 -7.50 11.20 14.34
N GLY A 58 -6.92 9.99 14.49
CA GLY A 58 -7.21 9.09 15.61
C GLY A 58 -8.50 8.27 15.47
N HIS A 59 -9.06 8.14 14.26
CA HIS A 59 -10.32 7.42 14.04
C HIS A 59 -10.18 5.89 14.06
N GLY A 60 -8.97 5.34 14.09
CA GLY A 60 -8.76 3.91 14.24
C GLY A 60 -7.39 3.39 13.80
N ILE A 61 -7.33 2.08 13.56
CA ILE A 61 -6.15 1.37 13.04
C ILE A 61 -6.30 1.21 11.53
N ALA A 62 -5.20 1.41 10.81
CA ALA A 62 -5.12 1.15 9.37
C ALA A 62 -3.87 0.32 9.05
N PHE A 63 -3.95 -0.51 8.01
CA PHE A 63 -2.77 -1.10 7.38
C PHE A 63 -2.32 -0.20 6.23
N LEU A 64 -1.13 0.37 6.31
CA LEU A 64 -0.65 1.40 5.38
C LEU A 64 0.72 1.02 4.80
N PRO A 65 0.98 1.30 3.51
CA PRO A 65 2.32 1.15 2.94
C PRO A 65 3.33 1.99 3.72
N GLN A 66 4.45 1.38 4.12
CA GLN A 66 5.49 2.08 4.89
C GLN A 66 5.99 3.35 4.18
N SER A 67 6.07 3.32 2.85
CA SER A 67 6.48 4.46 2.02
C SER A 67 5.56 5.67 2.14
N ALA A 68 4.26 5.46 2.42
CA ALA A 68 3.25 6.51 2.52
C ALA A 68 3.20 7.18 3.91
N VAL A 69 3.75 6.53 4.94
CA VAL A 69 3.67 6.97 6.35
C VAL A 69 5.03 7.22 7.00
N ARG A 70 6.12 7.10 6.24
CA ARG A 70 7.50 7.20 6.77
C ARG A 70 7.73 8.49 7.55
N ASN A 71 7.19 9.61 7.08
CA ASN A 71 7.37 10.91 7.71
C ASN A 71 6.58 11.00 9.02
N GLU A 72 5.35 10.51 9.03
CA GLU A 72 4.44 10.50 10.16
C GLU A 72 4.97 9.61 11.29
N VAL A 73 5.53 8.45 10.95
CA VAL A 73 6.17 7.55 11.92
C VAL A 73 7.43 8.20 12.51
N ARG A 74 8.29 8.81 11.68
CA ARG A 74 9.48 9.55 12.16
C ARG A 74 9.10 10.71 13.07
N ALA A 75 8.02 11.41 12.75
CA ALA A 75 7.46 12.51 13.54
C ALA A 75 6.64 12.02 14.75
N ARG A 76 6.54 10.70 14.99
CA ARG A 76 5.75 10.07 16.06
C ARG A 76 4.26 10.43 16.05
N LYS A 77 3.73 10.82 14.89
CA LYS A 77 2.29 11.04 14.68
C LYS A 77 1.55 9.71 14.48
N LEU A 78 2.24 8.72 13.90
CA LEU A 78 1.77 7.35 13.80
C LEU A 78 2.76 6.41 14.48
N VAL A 79 2.24 5.32 15.01
CA VAL A 79 3.02 4.25 15.65
C VAL A 79 2.49 2.90 15.18
N SER A 80 3.33 1.87 15.22
CA SER A 80 2.87 0.50 14.95
C SER A 80 1.83 0.09 15.98
N ALA A 81 0.70 -0.46 15.51
CA ALA A 81 -0.34 -1.01 16.37
C ALA A 81 -0.04 -2.45 16.82
N ASN A 82 1.07 -3.05 16.33
CA ASN A 82 1.41 -4.44 16.64
C ASN A 82 1.66 -4.65 18.13
N GLY A 83 1.12 -5.76 18.67
CA GLY A 83 1.40 -6.18 20.04
C GLY A 83 2.85 -6.68 20.20
N PRO A 84 3.46 -6.61 21.39
CA PRO A 84 4.83 -7.06 21.66
C PRO A 84 4.94 -8.58 21.59
N ASP A 85 3.84 -9.29 21.88
CA ASP A 85 3.76 -10.75 21.86
C ASP A 85 3.18 -11.28 20.52
N MET A 86 3.11 -10.43 19.50
CA MET A 86 2.57 -10.76 18.18
C MET A 86 3.68 -10.75 17.14
N ALA A 87 3.66 -11.74 16.25
CA ALA A 87 4.46 -11.69 15.04
C ALA A 87 4.15 -10.39 14.25
N PRO A 88 5.13 -9.80 13.55
CA PRO A 88 4.89 -8.64 12.70
C PRO A 88 3.80 -8.91 11.68
N LEU A 89 2.78 -8.04 11.64
CA LEU A 89 1.73 -8.07 10.63
C LEU A 89 2.13 -7.15 9.46
N GLU A 90 3.08 -7.62 8.66
CA GLU A 90 3.61 -6.89 7.52
C GLU A 90 3.79 -7.81 6.31
N ALA A 91 3.65 -7.23 5.11
CA ALA A 91 3.93 -7.90 3.86
C ALA A 91 4.92 -7.04 3.05
N THR A 92 5.95 -7.68 2.51
CA THR A 92 6.85 -7.02 1.56
C THR A 92 6.28 -7.14 0.15
N MET A 93 6.28 -6.02 -0.57
CA MET A 93 5.76 -5.94 -1.92
C MET A 93 6.75 -5.20 -2.82
N GLU A 94 6.84 -5.66 -4.06
CA GLU A 94 7.61 -4.99 -5.10
C GLU A 94 6.68 -4.20 -6.03
N ILE A 95 7.08 -3.00 -6.40
CA ILE A 95 6.41 -2.21 -7.43
C ILE A 95 7.16 -2.42 -8.73
N ARG A 96 6.48 -2.98 -9.74
CA ARG A 96 7.05 -3.24 -11.06
C ARG A 96 6.34 -2.38 -12.10
N ALA A 97 7.12 -1.61 -12.85
CA ALA A 97 6.62 -0.84 -13.99
C ALA A 97 6.84 -1.63 -15.28
N TYR A 98 5.81 -1.70 -16.12
CA TYR A 98 5.85 -2.37 -17.40
C TYR A 98 5.55 -1.37 -18.51
N ARG A 99 6.22 -1.52 -19.66
CA ARG A 99 5.86 -0.83 -20.90
C ARG A 99 5.74 -1.82 -22.04
N GLU A 100 4.93 -1.46 -23.03
CA GLU A 100 4.92 -2.17 -24.30
C GLU A 100 6.32 -2.16 -24.94
N ARG A 101 6.71 -3.29 -25.53
CA ARG A 101 7.97 -3.36 -26.28
C ARG A 101 7.84 -2.43 -27.49
N PRO A 102 8.76 -1.46 -27.69
CA PRO A 102 8.72 -0.61 -28.87
C PRO A 102 8.72 -1.47 -30.15
N ALA A 103 7.65 -1.39 -30.93
CA ALA A 103 7.58 -2.06 -32.22
C ALA A 103 8.46 -1.31 -33.23
N ALA A 104 9.17 -2.07 -34.08
CA ALA A 104 9.78 -1.47 -35.26
C ALA A 104 8.65 -0.89 -36.14
N PRO A 105 8.79 0.31 -36.71
CA PRO A 105 7.73 0.90 -37.52
C PRO A 105 7.39 -0.06 -38.66
N ALA A 106 6.12 -0.47 -38.74
CA ALA A 106 5.62 -1.22 -39.88
C ALA A 106 5.83 -0.36 -41.13
N ARG A 107 6.41 -0.96 -42.18
CA ARG A 107 6.69 -0.31 -43.46
C ARG A 107 5.37 0.17 -44.08
N GLY A 108 4.98 1.41 -43.80
CA GLY A 108 3.76 2.03 -44.34
C GLY A 108 2.92 2.84 -43.35
N GLU A 109 3.13 2.73 -42.04
CA GLU A 109 2.36 3.50 -41.06
C GLU A 109 3.08 4.81 -40.70
N ALA A 110 2.76 5.85 -41.47
CA ALA A 110 3.05 7.22 -41.07
C ALA A 110 2.14 7.59 -39.88
N GLY A 111 2.71 7.83 -38.70
CA GLY A 111 2.15 8.87 -37.81
C GLY A 111 1.80 8.53 -36.36
N THR A 112 2.34 7.51 -35.70
CA THR A 112 2.37 7.55 -34.23
C THR A 112 3.57 8.39 -33.80
N ALA A 113 3.33 9.65 -33.43
CA ALA A 113 4.38 10.50 -32.88
C ALA A 113 5.03 9.79 -31.66
N PRO A 114 6.37 9.76 -31.57
CA PRO A 114 7.04 9.13 -30.44
C PRO A 114 6.52 9.78 -29.15
N LYS A 115 6.06 8.96 -28.19
CA LYS A 115 5.61 9.42 -26.87
C LYS A 115 6.83 9.85 -26.07
N ARG A 116 7.48 10.95 -26.48
CA ARG A 116 8.74 11.47 -25.91
C ARG A 116 8.69 11.53 -24.38
N ALA A 117 7.58 11.96 -23.80
CA ALA A 117 7.41 12.00 -22.34
C ALA A 117 7.47 10.59 -21.69
N ALA A 118 6.86 9.58 -22.32
CA ALA A 118 6.91 8.20 -21.85
C ALA A 118 8.32 7.60 -22.00
N ASP A 119 9.02 7.92 -23.09
CA ASP A 119 10.41 7.48 -23.29
C ASP A 119 11.37 8.11 -22.28
N LEU A 120 11.22 9.41 -22.02
CA LEU A 120 11.98 10.12 -21.00
C LEU A 120 11.69 9.58 -19.60
N LEU A 121 10.41 9.37 -19.26
CA LEU A 121 10.02 8.75 -18.00
C LEU A 121 10.60 7.35 -17.87
N TRP A 122 10.53 6.54 -18.94
CA TRP A 122 11.08 5.19 -18.92
C TRP A 122 12.60 5.18 -18.74
N GLY A 123 13.31 6.07 -19.43
CA GLY A 123 14.76 6.25 -19.26
C GLY A 123 15.11 6.65 -17.83
N TYR A 124 14.37 7.59 -17.25
CA TYR A 124 14.51 7.99 -15.85
C TYR A 124 14.27 6.81 -14.90
N LEU A 125 13.14 6.10 -15.03
CA LEU A 125 12.79 4.97 -14.17
C LEU A 125 13.80 3.82 -14.28
N SER A 126 14.30 3.55 -15.49
CA SER A 126 15.31 2.50 -15.73
C SER A 126 16.64 2.86 -15.08
N SER A 127 17.05 4.13 -15.15
CA SER A 127 18.27 4.61 -14.48
C SER A 127 18.16 4.60 -12.96
N ALA A 128 16.99 4.99 -12.43
CA ALA A 128 16.73 4.99 -10.99
C ALA A 128 16.68 3.57 -10.42
N ALA A 129 16.11 2.61 -11.17
CA ALA A 129 16.10 1.20 -10.79
C ALA A 129 17.52 0.63 -10.69
N ALA A 130 18.40 0.91 -11.65
CA ALA A 130 19.79 0.45 -11.62
C ALA A 130 20.62 1.05 -10.47
N ALA A 131 20.18 2.16 -9.87
CA ALA A 131 20.85 2.78 -8.72
C ALA A 131 20.38 2.22 -7.36
N LEU A 132 19.31 1.42 -7.35
CA LEU A 132 18.76 0.76 -6.15
C LEU A 132 19.27 -0.69 -5.97
N GLU A 133 19.97 -1.22 -6.98
CA GLU A 133 20.68 -2.52 -6.96
C GLU A 133 22.15 -2.34 -6.55
#